data_AF-A0A4S4CIZ3-F1
#
_entry.id   AF-A0A4S4CIZ3-F1
#
_cell.length_a   1.000
_cell.length_b   1.000
_cell.length_c   1.000
_cell.angle_alpha   90.00
_cell.angle_beta   90.00
_cell.angle_gamma   90.00
#
_symmetry.space_group_name_H-M   'P 1'
#
loop_
_entity.id
_entity.type
_entity.pdbx_description
1 polymer ?
#
loop_
_entity_poly.entity_id
_entity_poly.type
_entity_poly.pdbx_seq_one_letter_code
_entity_poly.pdbx_strand_id
1 'polypeptide(L)'
;MTMATTSTTGVTAGAAVGAPGLYVVPLGSTDTLRKGLAKLQFKFTSPIMQKAAAFVFNSNTFWDRFARPAMVAALKAKGITNVRFPSGNFYANSDGVTKAAPLVIKPKGFAYYPRKGYDPATGIAYMWLVVG
;
A
#
# COMPACT_ATOMS: atom_id res chain seq x y z
N MET A 1 -51.70 2.47 -16.29
CA MET A 1 -51.55 1.30 -15.41
C MET A 1 -50.08 1.13 -15.08
N THR A 2 -49.83 0.70 -13.85
CA THR A 2 -48.67 0.99 -13.00
C THR A 2 -47.82 -0.27 -12.78
N MET A 3 -46.60 -0.08 -12.22
CA MET A 3 -45.74 -1.01 -11.45
C MET A 3 -44.85 -1.99 -12.25
N ALA A 4 -43.51 -1.82 -12.24
CA ALA A 4 -42.50 -2.37 -11.30
C ALA A 4 -41.80 -3.60 -11.96
N THR A 5 -40.51 -3.97 -11.85
CA THR A 5 -39.52 -3.95 -10.75
C THR A 5 -38.13 -4.33 -11.34
N THR A 6 -37.06 -3.64 -10.94
CA THR A 6 -35.70 -4.12 -10.54
C THR A 6 -34.72 -4.91 -11.48
N SER A 7 -33.49 -4.35 -11.53
CA SER A 7 -32.12 -4.94 -11.60
C SER A 7 -31.59 -5.62 -12.87
N THR A 8 -30.42 -5.16 -13.35
CA THR A 8 -29.25 -6.00 -13.72
C THR A 8 -27.95 -5.17 -13.84
N THR A 9 -27.05 -5.45 -12.90
CA THR A 9 -25.59 -5.57 -12.95
C THR A 9 -24.89 -5.37 -14.30
N GLY A 10 -23.73 -4.68 -14.27
CA GLY A 10 -22.81 -4.65 -15.41
C GLY A 10 -21.48 -3.94 -15.09
N VAL A 11 -20.74 -4.47 -14.11
CA VAL A 11 -19.34 -4.12 -13.88
C VAL A 11 -18.54 -4.52 -15.13
N THR A 12 -18.06 -3.56 -15.91
CA THR A 12 -16.98 -3.80 -16.88
C THR A 12 -15.67 -3.26 -16.33
N ALA A 13 -15.18 -3.91 -15.27
CA ALA A 13 -13.77 -3.91 -14.95
C ALA A 13 -13.12 -5.02 -15.78
N GLY A 14 -12.63 -4.66 -16.97
CA GLY A 14 -11.74 -5.51 -17.74
C GLY A 14 -10.44 -5.70 -16.98
N ALA A 15 -10.40 -6.69 -16.11
CA ALA A 15 -9.17 -7.16 -15.49
C ALA A 15 -8.36 -7.88 -16.56
N ALA A 16 -7.37 -7.20 -17.13
CA ALA A 16 -6.34 -7.83 -17.94
C ALA A 16 -5.22 -8.34 -17.02
N VAL A 17 -4.96 -9.65 -17.18
CA VAL A 17 -4.20 -10.53 -16.31
C VAL A 17 -2.69 -10.37 -16.49
N GLY A 18 -1.97 -10.24 -15.37
CA GLY A 18 -0.54 -10.57 -15.25
C GLY A 18 -0.32 -11.38 -13.97
N ALA A 19 0.38 -12.52 -14.04
CA ALA A 19 0.69 -13.38 -12.88
C ALA A 19 1.81 -12.75 -12.00
N PRO A 20 1.96 -13.14 -10.71
CA PRO A 20 1.40 -12.44 -9.57
C PRO A 20 2.50 -11.74 -8.75
N GLY A 21 2.52 -10.41 -8.78
CA GLY A 21 3.50 -9.58 -8.07
C GLY A 21 2.88 -8.26 -7.62
N LEU A 22 1.82 -8.35 -6.80
CA LEU A 22 1.18 -7.26 -6.07
C LEU A 22 1.05 -5.90 -6.82
N TYR A 23 -0.01 -5.75 -7.61
CA TYR A 23 -0.54 -4.42 -7.93
C TYR A 23 -1.67 -4.10 -6.96
N VAL A 24 -1.53 -3.03 -6.17
CA VAL A 24 -2.74 -2.36 -5.68
C VAL A 24 -2.51 -0.84 -5.60
N VAL A 25 -3.35 -0.10 -6.30
CA VAL A 25 -3.74 1.30 -6.02
C VAL A 25 -5.24 1.39 -6.34
N PRO A 26 -6.13 1.48 -5.34
CA PRO A 26 -7.56 1.72 -5.54
C PRO A 26 -7.89 3.20 -5.79
N LEU A 27 -9.07 3.42 -6.40
CA LEU A 27 -9.53 4.67 -7.04
C LEU A 27 -9.28 5.95 -6.21
N GLY A 28 -8.52 6.89 -6.78
CA GLY A 28 -8.32 8.25 -6.25
C GLY A 28 -6.85 8.68 -6.04
N SER A 29 -5.87 7.81 -6.22
CA SER A 29 -4.45 8.20 -6.09
C SER A 29 -3.90 8.86 -7.35
N THR A 30 -3.29 10.03 -7.20
CA THR A 30 -2.53 10.74 -8.24
C THR A 30 -1.04 10.38 -8.24
N ASP A 31 -0.61 9.38 -7.44
CA ASP A 31 0.79 8.97 -7.35
C ASP A 31 1.19 8.26 -8.65
N THR A 32 2.21 8.77 -9.35
CA THR A 32 2.82 8.06 -10.48
C THR A 32 3.47 6.78 -9.96
N LEU A 33 2.91 5.63 -10.35
CA LEU A 33 3.46 4.32 -10.07
C LEU A 33 4.88 4.25 -10.66
N ARG A 34 5.88 4.18 -9.79
CA ARG A 34 7.29 3.95 -10.18
C ARG A 34 7.51 2.44 -10.33
N LYS A 35 8.38 2.04 -11.27
CA LYS A 35 8.63 0.62 -11.54
C LYS A 35 9.01 -0.11 -10.24
N GLY A 36 8.43 -1.29 -10.01
CA GLY A 36 8.72 -2.10 -8.83
C GLY A 36 8.25 -1.49 -7.50
N LEU A 37 7.34 -0.51 -7.51
CA LEU A 37 6.81 0.08 -6.29
C LEU A 37 5.28 -0.12 -6.19
N ALA A 38 4.83 -0.72 -5.09
CA ALA A 38 3.41 -1.02 -4.83
C ALA A 38 2.91 -0.36 -3.53
N LYS A 39 1.66 0.13 -3.53
CA LYS A 39 1.03 0.78 -2.37
C LYS A 39 -0.11 -0.08 -1.82
N LEU A 40 0.16 -0.84 -0.77
CA LEU A 40 -0.90 -1.55 -0.08
C LEU A 40 -1.77 -0.57 0.71
N GLN A 41 -3.08 -0.66 0.53
CA GLN A 41 -4.07 0.14 1.25
C GLN A 41 -5.09 -0.75 1.95
N PHE A 42 -5.44 -0.35 3.17
CA PHE A 42 -6.37 -1.07 4.05
C PHE A 42 -7.41 -0.09 4.57
N LYS A 43 -8.69 -0.38 4.35
CA LYS A 43 -9.81 0.41 4.88
C LYS A 43 -10.32 -0.26 6.16
N PHE A 44 -10.30 0.49 7.26
CA PHE A 44 -10.87 0.07 8.53
C PHE A 44 -12.19 0.80 8.75
N THR A 45 -13.29 0.04 8.80
CA THR A 45 -14.65 0.60 8.92
C THR A 45 -15.17 0.57 10.35
N SER A 46 -14.69 -0.36 11.19
CA SER A 46 -15.07 -0.42 12.61
C SER A 46 -14.26 0.56 13.45
N PRO A 47 -14.87 1.29 14.41
CA PRO A 47 -14.17 2.19 15.32
C PRO A 47 -13.06 1.50 16.12
N ILE A 48 -13.26 0.24 16.51
CA ILE A 48 -12.25 -0.54 17.25
C ILE A 48 -11.05 -0.84 16.35
N MET A 49 -11.30 -1.23 15.10
CA MET A 49 -10.24 -1.50 14.12
C MET A 49 -9.47 -0.24 13.75
N GLN A 50 -10.14 0.91 13.64
CA GLN A 50 -9.49 2.20 13.40
C GLN A 50 -8.52 2.56 14.53
N LYS A 51 -8.90 2.35 15.79
CA LYS A 51 -8.01 2.56 16.95
C LYS A 51 -6.81 1.61 16.93
N ALA A 52 -7.04 0.33 16.62
CA ALA A 52 -5.97 -0.65 16.50
C ALA A 52 -5.00 -0.31 15.35
N ALA A 53 -5.54 0.08 14.19
CA ALA A 53 -4.75 0.51 13.04
C ALA A 53 -3.93 1.76 13.36
N ALA A 54 -4.51 2.75 14.03
CA ALA A 54 -3.79 3.94 14.49
C ALA A 54 -2.57 3.56 15.35
N PHE A 55 -2.74 2.65 16.32
CA PHE A 55 -1.64 2.16 17.16
C PHE A 55 -0.53 1.50 16.32
N VAL A 56 -0.89 0.53 15.47
CA VAL A 56 0.07 -0.24 14.66
C VAL A 56 0.82 0.67 13.66
N PHE A 57 0.10 1.53 12.96
CA PHE A 57 0.64 2.34 11.87
C PHE A 57 1.32 3.63 12.34
N ASN A 58 1.02 4.14 13.54
CA ASN A 58 1.74 5.29 14.11
C ASN A 58 2.91 4.88 15.02
N SER A 59 2.94 3.64 15.54
CA SER A 59 4.06 3.17 16.36
C SER A 59 5.26 2.79 15.51
N ASN A 60 6.44 3.38 15.77
CA ASN A 60 7.68 2.96 15.09
C ASN A 60 8.22 1.66 15.67
N THR A 61 8.34 1.58 17.01
CA THR A 61 8.91 0.41 17.69
C THR A 61 8.08 -0.85 17.47
N PHE A 62 6.76 -0.77 17.65
CA PHE A 62 5.90 -1.95 17.46
C PHE A 62 5.90 -2.40 16.00
N TRP A 63 5.83 -1.44 15.08
CA TRP A 63 5.83 -1.73 13.65
C TRP A 63 7.08 -2.48 13.22
N ASP A 64 8.26 -1.95 13.56
CA ASP A 64 9.52 -2.49 13.09
C ASP A 64 9.90 -3.81 13.77
N ARG A 65 9.51 -3.99 15.03
CA ARG A 65 9.81 -5.21 15.80
C ARG A 65 8.81 -6.34 15.58
N PHE A 66 7.54 -6.04 15.37
CA PHE A 66 6.47 -7.05 15.38
C PHE A 66 5.64 -7.06 14.10
N ALA A 67 5.01 -5.93 13.75
CA ALA A 67 4.04 -5.91 12.66
C ALA A 67 4.69 -6.21 11.29
N ARG A 68 5.78 -5.52 10.95
CA ARG A 68 6.47 -5.69 9.66
C ARG A 68 7.03 -7.11 9.50
N PRO A 69 7.77 -7.70 10.47
CA PRO A 69 8.20 -9.09 10.37
C PRO A 69 7.04 -10.08 10.19
N ALA A 70 5.93 -9.90 10.94
CA ALA A 70 4.75 -10.75 10.81
C ALA A 70 4.11 -10.66 9.41
N MET A 71 4.04 -9.46 8.84
CA MET A 71 3.53 -9.27 7.47
C MET A 71 4.42 -9.92 6.42
N VAL A 72 5.75 -9.78 6.54
CA VAL A 72 6.70 -10.46 5.66
C VAL A 72 6.52 -11.97 5.72
N ALA A 73 6.42 -12.53 6.94
CA ALA A 73 6.21 -13.96 7.14
C ALA A 73 4.88 -14.43 6.53
N ALA A 74 3.79 -13.68 6.72
CA ALA A 74 2.48 -13.99 6.16
C ALA A 74 2.50 -14.00 4.63
N LEU A 75 3.14 -13.02 3.99
CA LEU A 75 3.24 -12.97 2.53
C LEU A 75 4.11 -14.11 1.97
N LYS A 76 5.23 -14.42 2.62
CA LYS A 76 6.08 -15.56 2.24
C LYS A 76 5.33 -16.89 2.37
N ALA A 77 4.54 -17.07 3.44
CA ALA A 77 3.70 -18.25 3.61
C ALA A 77 2.61 -18.39 2.53
N LYS A 78 2.29 -17.30 1.82
CA LYS A 78 1.39 -17.29 0.67
C LYS A 78 2.13 -17.35 -0.68
N GLY A 79 3.43 -17.66 -0.68
CA GLY A 79 4.25 -17.77 -1.88
C GLY A 79 4.73 -16.44 -2.47
N ILE A 80 4.50 -15.32 -1.79
CA ILE A 80 4.92 -14.00 -2.25
C ILE A 80 6.32 -13.72 -1.71
N THR A 81 7.34 -14.06 -2.49
CA THR A 81 8.75 -13.98 -2.07
C THR A 81 9.50 -12.77 -2.65
N ASN A 82 9.05 -12.21 -3.76
CA ASN A 82 9.73 -11.12 -4.46
C ASN A 82 9.32 -9.73 -3.96
N VAL A 83 9.02 -9.60 -2.66
CA VAL A 83 8.61 -8.33 -2.05
C VAL A 83 9.53 -7.94 -0.91
N ARG A 84 9.88 -6.67 -0.85
CA ARG A 84 10.68 -6.07 0.22
C ARG A 84 9.91 -4.92 0.87
N PHE A 85 9.80 -4.98 2.18
CA PHE A 85 9.27 -3.88 2.99
C PHE A 85 10.42 -2.91 3.30
N PRO A 86 10.28 -1.61 2.96
CA PRO A 86 11.26 -0.59 3.35
C PRO A 86 11.41 -0.52 4.87
N SER A 87 12.65 -0.44 5.35
CA SER A 87 12.95 -0.27 6.77
C SER A 87 12.64 1.14 7.27
N GLY A 88 12.68 2.12 6.39
CA GLY A 88 12.45 3.54 6.67
C GLY A 88 11.74 4.21 5.51
N ASN A 89 11.46 5.50 5.65
CA ASN A 89 11.03 6.33 4.53
C ASN A 89 12.13 6.32 3.45
N PHE A 90 11.75 6.53 2.20
CA PHE A 90 12.68 6.35 1.10
C PHE A 90 12.35 7.27 -0.07
N TYR A 91 13.31 7.42 -0.96
CA TYR A 91 13.16 8.04 -2.25
C TYR A 91 13.13 6.97 -3.34
N ALA A 92 12.35 7.17 -4.40
CA ALA A 92 12.37 6.30 -5.58
C ALA A 92 12.40 7.11 -6.89
N ASN A 93 13.14 6.63 -7.90
CA ASN A 93 13.12 7.19 -9.25
C ASN A 93 12.21 6.41 -10.21
N SER A 94 12.03 6.87 -11.45
CA SER A 94 11.14 6.22 -12.44
C SER A 94 11.52 4.77 -12.72
N ASP A 95 12.81 4.47 -12.63
CA ASP A 95 13.40 3.15 -12.95
C ASP A 95 13.25 2.14 -11.80
N GLY A 96 12.69 2.56 -10.66
CA GLY A 96 12.52 1.70 -9.48
C GLY A 96 13.72 1.68 -8.53
N VAL A 97 14.73 2.52 -8.76
CA VAL A 97 15.87 2.66 -7.86
C VAL A 97 15.43 3.36 -6.59
N THR A 98 15.64 2.70 -5.44
CA THR A 98 15.28 3.23 -4.11
C THR A 98 16.50 3.72 -3.35
N LYS A 99 16.38 4.82 -2.61
CA LYS A 99 17.38 5.31 -1.64
C LYS A 99 16.74 5.59 -0.29
N ALA A 100 17.41 5.26 0.81
CA ALA A 100 16.90 5.56 2.15
C ALA A 100 16.78 7.07 2.38
N ALA A 101 15.74 7.50 3.10
CA ALA A 101 15.55 8.88 3.55
C ALA A 101 15.81 8.99 5.06
N PRO A 102 16.25 10.15 5.58
CA PRO A 102 16.53 11.39 4.83
C PRO A 102 17.86 11.34 4.05
N LEU A 103 17.96 12.16 3.00
CA LEU A 103 19.22 12.45 2.31
C LEU A 103 19.49 13.96 2.44
N VAL A 104 20.76 14.34 2.59
CA VAL A 104 21.18 15.76 2.67
C VAL A 104 20.72 16.52 1.41
N ILE A 105 20.83 15.89 0.25
CA ILE A 105 20.34 16.42 -1.02
C ILE A 105 19.47 15.34 -1.68
N LYS A 106 18.22 15.72 -2.00
CA LYS A 106 17.31 14.88 -2.78
C LYS A 106 17.84 14.76 -4.22
N PRO A 107 18.14 13.55 -4.73
CA PRO A 107 18.64 13.41 -6.09
C PRO A 107 17.58 13.79 -7.13
N LYS A 108 18.03 14.36 -8.26
CA LYS A 108 17.15 14.72 -9.38
C LYS A 108 16.39 13.48 -9.88
N GLY A 109 15.09 13.63 -10.16
CA GLY A 109 14.24 12.56 -10.68
C GLY A 109 13.68 11.58 -9.63
N PHE A 110 14.09 11.70 -8.36
CA PHE A 110 13.54 10.91 -7.27
C PHE A 110 12.29 11.60 -6.67
N ALA A 111 11.31 10.85 -6.20
CA ALA A 111 10.24 11.33 -5.32
C ALA A 111 10.34 10.70 -3.95
N TYR A 112 9.83 11.40 -2.94
CA TYR A 112 9.81 10.94 -1.55
C TYR A 112 8.56 10.09 -1.28
N TYR A 113 8.74 9.01 -0.53
CA TYR A 113 7.69 8.09 -0.13
C TYR A 113 7.78 7.81 1.37
N PRO A 114 6.76 8.14 2.16
CA PRO A 114 6.66 7.65 3.54
C PRO A 114 6.48 6.14 3.51
N ARG A 115 7.14 5.38 4.38
CA ARG A 115 7.05 3.90 4.37
C ARG A 115 5.65 3.38 4.64
N LYS A 116 4.91 4.10 5.48
CA LYS A 116 3.55 3.78 5.94
C LYS A 116 2.82 5.04 6.37
N GLY A 117 1.51 4.95 6.50
CA GLY A 117 0.70 5.99 7.12
C GLY A 117 -0.69 5.51 7.48
N TYR A 118 -1.37 6.28 8.30
CA TYR A 118 -2.76 6.07 8.68
C TYR A 118 -3.50 7.41 8.74
N ASP A 119 -4.64 7.48 8.08
CA ASP A 119 -5.54 8.61 8.14
C ASP A 119 -6.75 8.25 9.03
N PRO A 120 -6.90 8.88 10.21
CA PRO A 120 -8.01 8.61 11.11
C PRO A 120 -9.36 9.13 10.60
N ALA A 121 -9.38 10.16 9.76
CA ALA A 121 -10.63 10.73 9.24
C ALA A 121 -11.29 9.78 8.23
N THR A 122 -10.47 9.16 7.38
CA THR A 122 -10.95 8.20 6.40
C THR A 122 -10.81 6.75 6.87
N GLY A 123 -10.09 6.46 7.95
CA GLY A 123 -9.82 5.08 8.40
C GLY A 123 -8.97 4.28 7.41
N ILE A 124 -8.17 4.94 6.58
CA ILE A 124 -7.32 4.30 5.58
C ILE A 124 -5.90 4.21 6.13
N ALA A 125 -5.36 2.99 6.23
CA ALA A 125 -3.92 2.80 6.37
C ALA A 125 -3.30 2.45 5.03
N TYR A 126 -2.04 2.82 4.87
CA TYR A 126 -1.25 2.40 3.72
C TYR A 126 0.18 2.04 4.10
N MET A 127 0.83 1.28 3.23
CA MET A 127 2.27 1.05 3.25
C MET A 127 2.80 0.85 1.84
N TRP A 128 4.08 1.14 1.66
CA TRP A 128 4.76 0.92 0.40
C TRP A 128 5.62 -0.34 0.45
N LEU A 129 5.64 -1.06 -0.66
CA LEU A 129 6.45 -2.25 -0.88
C LEU A 129 7.26 -2.09 -2.16
N VAL A 130 8.45 -2.67 -2.17
CA VAL A 130 9.26 -2.82 -3.38
C VAL A 130 9.07 -4.24 -3.91
N VAL A 131 8.70 -4.37 -5.18
CA VAL A 131 8.54 -5.63 -5.91
C VAL A 131 9.78 -5.84 -6.78
N GLY A 132 10.42 -6.99 -6.64
CA GLY A 132 11.61 -7.41 -7.37
C GLY A 132 11.33 -8.39 -8.50
#